data_AF-A0AAW9LGG4-F1
#
_entry.id   AF-A0AAW9LGG4-F1
#
_cell.length_a   1.000
_cell.length_b   1.000
_cell.length_c   1.000
_cell.angle_alpha   90.00
_cell.angle_beta   90.00
_cell.angle_gamma   90.00
#
_symmetry.space_group_name_H-M   'P 1'
#
loop_
_entity.id
_entity.type
_entity.pdbx_description
1 polymer ?
#
loop_
_entity_poly.entity_id
_entity_poly.type
_entity_poly.pdbx_seq_one_letter_code
_entity_poly.pdbx_strand_id
1 'polypeptide(L)'
;MSDFTNKNAAKEDFTVTEPLQGGVNDDISQGFMTQPFSSDDVSSPPSVEGILQTTTPNVVMRDPQLQKRGIHARAQLRSIPFFDELGINTVVHGDVYDNNFKLVDYTHHSATDIVETVEDVEFPLVHITTQEGIKEYGEEELVRALLQRATEEREWYILVTDTTSPRLPTYIQKPGRGIVDDYDVAVKDYKTLSARYLEDYVNSGLPASQTRNLHYHRASEFHKQHGAPADTLENIYDYTRAPSGSPVWEPLYYFIEHDLENVLDEYSERISDALRSWTERGDTRNVANQMLDALRVCEFQKEQLQEYQQTDPQLR
;
A
#
# COMPACT_ATOMS: atom_id res chain seq x y z
N MET A 1 16.77 -80.05 3.90
CA MET A 1 17.14 -78.72 3.38
C MET A 1 15.83 -78.01 2.98
N SER A 2 14.84 -77.62 3.79
CA SER A 2 14.63 -77.18 5.19
C SER A 2 15.38 -75.91 5.58
N ASP A 3 14.77 -74.81 6.07
CA ASP A 3 13.38 -74.37 6.17
C ASP A 3 13.39 -72.94 6.80
N PHE A 4 12.42 -72.09 6.45
CA PHE A 4 11.67 -71.16 7.32
C PHE A 4 12.30 -69.98 8.13
N THR A 5 11.62 -68.82 8.03
CA THR A 5 11.30 -67.78 9.08
C THR A 5 12.41 -66.90 9.69
N ASN A 6 12.19 -65.71 10.26
CA ASN A 6 11.12 -64.71 10.42
C ASN A 6 11.79 -63.46 11.03
N LYS A 7 11.16 -62.28 10.87
CA LYS A 7 10.94 -61.21 11.87
C LYS A 7 12.01 -60.78 12.91
N ASN A 8 12.15 -59.45 12.93
CA ASN A 8 12.09 -58.54 14.08
C ASN A 8 13.31 -58.24 14.96
N ALA A 9 13.40 -56.93 15.24
CA ALA A 9 13.84 -56.26 16.47
C ALA A 9 15.35 -56.18 16.73
N ALA A 10 15.90 -55.13 17.34
CA ALA A 10 15.52 -53.76 17.70
C ALA A 10 16.73 -53.18 18.48
N LYS A 11 16.66 -51.88 18.80
CA LYS A 11 17.53 -51.04 19.68
C LYS A 11 18.58 -50.25 18.89
N GLU A 12 18.70 -48.94 19.02
CA GLU A 12 18.57 -48.09 20.22
C GLU A 12 17.85 -46.76 19.87
N ASP A 13 16.76 -46.45 20.58
CA ASP A 13 16.67 -45.39 21.62
C ASP A 13 16.93 -43.96 21.11
N PHE A 14 15.85 -43.21 20.84
CA PHE A 14 15.76 -41.81 21.25
C PHE A 14 14.30 -41.51 21.66
N THR A 15 14.19 -40.98 22.86
CA THR A 15 13.00 -40.67 23.63
C THR A 15 12.14 -39.60 22.97
N VAL A 16 10.83 -39.85 22.99
CA VAL A 16 9.75 -38.92 22.65
C VAL A 16 9.65 -37.81 23.70
N THR A 17 9.55 -36.56 23.25
CA THR A 17 8.77 -35.52 23.96
C THR A 17 7.83 -34.89 22.94
N GLU A 18 6.55 -34.87 23.27
CA GLU A 18 5.44 -34.39 22.43
C GLU A 18 5.58 -32.89 22.10
N PRO A 19 5.13 -32.42 20.92
CA PRO A 19 4.97 -31.00 20.67
C PRO A 19 3.70 -30.48 21.35
N LEU A 20 3.89 -29.48 22.22
CA LEU A 20 2.83 -28.67 22.81
C LEU A 20 2.06 -27.95 21.69
N GLN A 21 0.74 -28.18 21.67
CA GLN A 21 -0.22 -27.31 20.99
C GLN A 21 -0.15 -25.90 21.57
N GLY A 22 0.17 -24.94 20.71
CA GLY A 22 -0.04 -23.52 20.93
C GLY A 22 -0.26 -22.89 19.57
N GLY A 23 -1.52 -22.65 19.21
CA GLY A 23 -1.88 -21.96 17.99
C GLY A 23 -1.33 -20.53 18.03
N VAL A 24 -0.55 -20.19 17.03
CA VAL A 24 -0.19 -18.80 16.72
C VAL A 24 -1.35 -18.27 15.87
N ASN A 25 -2.04 -17.26 16.38
CA ASN A 25 -2.93 -16.44 15.56
C ASN A 25 -2.04 -15.59 14.64
N ASP A 26 -2.10 -15.85 13.35
CA ASP A 26 -1.58 -14.99 12.30
C ASP A 26 -2.54 -13.80 12.12
N ASP A 27 -2.35 -12.73 12.89
CA ASP A 27 -2.90 -11.40 12.60
C ASP A 27 -1.74 -10.47 12.23
N ILE A 28 -1.32 -10.52 10.96
CA ILE A 28 -0.26 -9.68 10.38
C ILE A 28 -0.92 -8.78 9.33
N SER A 29 -1.53 -7.67 9.76
CA SER A 29 -2.23 -6.79 8.81
C SER A 29 -2.39 -5.32 9.22
N GLN A 30 -1.80 -4.84 10.32
CA GLN A 30 -1.91 -3.43 10.69
C GLN A 30 -0.76 -2.61 10.11
N GLY A 31 -1.08 -1.75 9.13
CA GLY A 31 -0.22 -0.64 8.72
C GLY A 31 -0.38 0.57 9.64
N PHE A 32 0.36 1.64 9.33
CA PHE A 32 0.66 2.69 10.30
C PHE A 32 -0.08 3.99 9.98
N MET A 33 -1.32 4.13 10.44
CA MET A 33 -1.95 5.39 10.88
C MET A 33 -3.23 5.09 11.68
N THR A 34 -3.25 5.44 12.97
CA THR A 34 -4.49 5.48 13.78
C THR A 34 -4.74 6.83 14.45
N GLN A 35 -4.03 7.89 14.05
CA GLN A 35 -4.21 9.22 14.61
C GLN A 35 -4.92 10.14 13.61
N PRO A 36 -6.18 10.54 13.84
CA PRO A 36 -6.78 11.62 13.08
C PRO A 36 -5.98 12.90 13.35
N PHE A 37 -5.40 13.48 12.29
CA PHE A 37 -4.80 14.81 12.36
C PHE A 37 -5.85 15.80 12.86
N SER A 38 -5.75 16.24 14.11
CA SER A 38 -6.61 17.29 14.65
C SER A 38 -6.16 18.63 14.09
N SER A 39 -6.65 18.98 12.90
CA SER A 39 -6.77 20.37 12.49
C SER A 39 -8.03 20.95 13.13
N ASP A 40 -7.86 22.02 13.91
CA ASP A 40 -8.96 22.87 14.37
C ASP A 40 -9.56 23.64 13.18
N ASP A 41 -10.29 22.94 12.30
CA ASP A 41 -11.35 23.49 11.45
C ASP A 41 -12.20 22.32 10.92
N VAL A 42 -13.27 21.97 11.65
CA VAL A 42 -14.12 20.81 11.34
C VAL A 42 -15.03 21.14 10.16
N SER A 43 -14.49 21.06 8.95
CA SER A 43 -15.27 20.54 7.82
C SER A 43 -15.12 19.02 7.86
N SER A 44 -16.22 18.28 8.02
CA SER A 44 -16.21 16.83 7.85
C SER A 44 -15.44 16.46 6.59
N PRO A 45 -14.61 15.39 6.59
CA PRO A 45 -13.90 14.98 5.39
C PRO A 45 -14.92 14.82 4.25
N PRO A 46 -14.58 15.32 3.05
CA PRO A 46 -15.53 15.36 1.95
C PRO A 46 -15.96 13.93 1.61
N SER A 47 -17.27 13.71 1.47
CA SER A 47 -17.82 12.40 1.13
C SER A 47 -17.17 11.82 -0.12
N VAL A 48 -17.05 10.49 -0.19
CA VAL A 48 -16.55 9.76 -1.37
C VAL A 48 -17.26 10.22 -2.65
N GLU A 49 -18.59 10.36 -2.63
CA GLU A 49 -19.40 10.87 -3.76
C GLU A 49 -18.98 12.27 -4.21
N GLY A 50 -18.76 13.17 -3.25
CA GLY A 50 -18.35 14.55 -3.49
C GLY A 50 -16.96 14.65 -4.11
N ILE A 51 -16.01 13.86 -3.61
CA ILE A 51 -14.65 13.80 -4.15
C ILE A 51 -14.63 13.14 -5.53
N LEU A 52 -15.23 11.95 -5.66
CA LEU A 52 -15.28 11.23 -6.93
C LEU A 52 -16.19 11.92 -7.95
N GLN A 53 -17.08 12.84 -7.53
CA GLN A 53 -18.06 13.53 -8.37
C GLN A 53 -18.91 12.55 -9.17
N THR A 54 -19.48 11.56 -8.49
CA THR A 54 -20.33 10.52 -9.08
C THR A 54 -21.19 9.87 -8.01
N THR A 55 -22.34 9.35 -8.41
CA THR A 55 -23.22 8.50 -7.58
C THR A 55 -23.23 7.05 -8.06
N THR A 56 -22.52 6.74 -9.15
CA THR A 56 -22.39 5.37 -9.67
C THR A 56 -21.40 4.59 -8.79
N PRO A 57 -21.78 3.42 -8.23
CA PRO A 57 -20.96 2.66 -7.28
C PRO A 57 -19.65 2.14 -7.89
N ASN A 58 -19.67 1.83 -9.19
CA ASN A 58 -18.48 1.39 -9.92
C ASN A 58 -17.72 2.57 -10.51
N VAL A 59 -16.43 2.65 -10.22
CA VAL A 59 -15.54 3.68 -10.72
C VAL A 59 -14.32 3.03 -11.38
N VAL A 60 -14.07 3.39 -12.65
CA VAL A 60 -12.79 3.10 -13.31
C VAL A 60 -11.89 4.32 -13.17
N MET A 61 -10.80 4.16 -12.43
CA MET A 61 -9.82 5.20 -12.14
C MET A 61 -8.55 4.95 -12.96
N ARG A 62 -8.25 5.80 -13.93
CA ARG A 62 -7.01 5.67 -14.68
C ARG A 62 -5.80 6.21 -13.90
N ASP A 63 -4.83 5.36 -13.61
CA ASP A 63 -3.47 5.74 -13.23
C ASP A 63 -2.42 5.14 -14.21
N PRO A 64 -1.85 5.96 -15.11
CA PRO A 64 -0.82 5.53 -16.07
C PRO A 64 0.46 5.01 -15.41
N GLN A 65 0.67 5.23 -14.11
CA GLN A 65 1.86 4.76 -13.41
C GLN A 65 1.91 3.22 -13.32
N LEU A 66 0.75 2.56 -13.31
CA LEU A 66 0.62 1.10 -13.28
C LEU A 66 1.22 0.43 -14.53
N GLN A 67 1.20 1.13 -15.66
CA GLN A 67 1.65 0.66 -16.98
C GLN A 67 3.17 0.49 -17.10
N LYS A 68 3.95 1.04 -16.17
CA LYS A 68 5.43 1.07 -16.22
C LYS A 68 6.06 -0.25 -15.72
N ARG A 69 5.62 -1.38 -16.26
CA ARG A 69 6.20 -2.72 -16.00
C ARG A 69 7.49 -2.92 -16.80
N GLY A 70 8.45 -3.66 -16.25
CA GLY A 70 9.57 -4.21 -17.03
C GLY A 70 10.98 -3.94 -16.51
N ILE A 71 11.25 -2.87 -15.74
CA ILE A 71 12.59 -2.72 -15.10
C ILE A 71 12.52 -2.17 -13.65
N HIS A 72 11.38 -1.69 -13.15
CA HIS A 72 11.22 -0.36 -12.54
C HIS A 72 9.79 -0.14 -12.03
N ALA A 73 9.06 -1.17 -11.56
CA ALA A 73 7.79 -0.94 -10.85
C ALA A 73 8.02 0.19 -9.83
N ARG A 74 7.27 1.30 -9.93
CA ARG A 74 7.46 2.51 -9.15
C ARG A 74 6.12 3.14 -8.85
N ALA A 75 5.86 3.42 -7.58
CA ALA A 75 4.68 4.16 -7.16
C ALA A 75 3.35 3.55 -7.68
N GLN A 76 3.27 2.23 -7.85
CA GLN A 76 2.01 1.54 -8.20
C GLN A 76 0.92 1.73 -7.16
N LEU A 77 1.33 1.73 -5.89
CA LEU A 77 0.43 1.82 -4.74
C LEU A 77 0.23 3.27 -4.29
N ARG A 78 0.72 4.25 -5.06
CA ARG A 78 0.67 5.68 -4.68
C ARG A 78 -0.74 6.26 -4.56
N SER A 79 -1.75 5.58 -5.11
CA SER A 79 -3.14 5.97 -4.99
C SER A 79 -3.79 5.46 -3.71
N ILE A 80 -3.21 4.45 -3.04
CA ILE A 80 -3.77 3.90 -1.80
C ILE A 80 -3.93 4.99 -0.73
N PRO A 81 -2.92 5.84 -0.44
CA PRO A 81 -3.06 6.86 0.61
C PRO A 81 -4.17 7.88 0.31
N PHE A 82 -4.49 8.10 -0.97
CA PHE A 82 -5.63 8.92 -1.35
C PHE A 82 -6.97 8.27 -1.00
N PHE A 83 -7.11 6.95 -1.17
CA PHE A 83 -8.35 6.25 -0.83
C PHE A 83 -8.50 5.96 0.66
N ASP A 84 -7.39 5.70 1.35
CA ASP A 84 -7.34 5.57 2.81
C ASP A 84 -7.88 6.85 3.50
N GLU A 85 -7.46 8.02 3.01
CA GLU A 85 -7.98 9.32 3.47
C GLU A 85 -9.50 9.49 3.25
N LEU A 86 -10.07 8.78 2.27
CA LEU A 86 -11.52 8.75 2.03
C LEU A 86 -12.24 7.68 2.86
N GLY A 87 -11.53 6.96 3.74
CA GLY A 87 -12.05 5.87 4.55
C GLY A 87 -12.20 4.54 3.80
N ILE A 88 -11.52 4.36 2.66
CA ILE A 88 -11.54 3.13 1.88
C ILE A 88 -10.22 2.39 2.07
N ASN A 89 -10.22 1.43 2.99
CA ASN A 89 -9.02 0.72 3.44
C ASN A 89 -8.99 -0.77 3.03
N THR A 90 -10.00 -1.29 2.35
CA THR A 90 -9.94 -2.62 1.73
C THR A 90 -9.35 -2.50 0.32
N VAL A 91 -8.20 -3.13 0.09
CA VAL A 91 -7.46 -3.03 -1.19
C VAL A 91 -7.12 -4.39 -1.74
N VAL A 92 -7.44 -4.59 -3.02
CA VAL A 92 -7.05 -5.74 -3.81
C VAL A 92 -5.93 -5.35 -4.75
N HIS A 93 -4.81 -6.08 -4.72
CA HIS A 93 -3.77 -5.97 -5.74
C HIS A 93 -2.93 -7.24 -5.78
N GLY A 94 -2.28 -7.49 -6.92
CA GLY A 94 -1.39 -8.65 -7.06
C GLY A 94 -0.13 -8.54 -6.18
N ASP A 95 0.40 -9.69 -5.77
CA ASP A 95 1.57 -9.82 -4.89
C ASP A 95 2.84 -9.21 -5.48
N VAL A 96 2.88 -9.04 -6.81
CA VAL A 96 3.99 -8.35 -7.49
C VAL A 96 4.21 -6.91 -7.01
N TYR A 97 3.21 -6.30 -6.37
CA TYR A 97 3.30 -4.98 -5.76
C TYR A 97 3.50 -5.05 -4.24
N ASP A 98 3.22 -6.21 -3.64
CA ASP A 98 3.35 -6.42 -2.20
C ASP A 98 4.79 -6.79 -1.84
N ASN A 99 5.37 -6.00 -0.95
CA ASN A 99 6.70 -6.23 -0.40
C ASN A 99 6.67 -6.15 1.13
N ASN A 100 5.49 -6.39 1.73
CA ASN A 100 5.15 -6.31 3.15
C ASN A 100 5.21 -4.90 3.76
N PHE A 101 5.84 -3.94 3.09
CA PHE A 101 5.93 -2.56 3.56
C PHE A 101 4.74 -1.71 3.10
N LYS A 102 4.03 -1.10 4.05
CA LYS A 102 2.89 -0.22 3.81
C LYS A 102 3.13 1.18 4.37
N LEU A 103 2.91 2.22 3.55
CA LEU A 103 2.99 3.63 4.01
C LEU A 103 1.78 4.10 4.80
N VAL A 104 0.65 3.42 4.64
CA VAL A 104 -0.63 3.68 5.33
C VAL A 104 -1.26 2.35 5.69
N ASP A 105 -2.15 2.34 6.67
CA ASP A 105 -2.89 1.13 7.03
C ASP A 105 -3.93 0.77 5.98
N TYR A 106 -3.97 -0.50 5.59
CA TYR A 106 -5.02 -1.02 4.72
C TYR A 106 -5.05 -2.55 4.77
N THR A 107 -6.25 -3.11 4.70
CA THR A 107 -6.48 -4.55 4.53
C THR A 107 -6.16 -4.93 3.10
N HIS A 108 -5.11 -5.73 2.91
CA HIS A 108 -4.71 -6.23 1.59
C HIS A 108 -5.33 -7.60 1.34
N HIS A 109 -5.91 -7.77 0.15
CA HIS A 109 -6.24 -9.07 -0.40
C HIS A 109 -5.46 -9.33 -1.68
N SER A 110 -4.80 -10.48 -1.75
CA SER A 110 -4.13 -10.91 -2.98
C SER A 110 -5.16 -11.14 -4.10
N ALA A 111 -4.92 -10.56 -5.27
CA ALA A 111 -5.78 -10.71 -6.43
C ALA A 111 -5.91 -12.17 -6.90
N THR A 112 -4.94 -13.04 -6.60
CA THR A 112 -5.00 -14.47 -6.96
C THR A 112 -5.86 -15.29 -6.01
N ASP A 113 -5.84 -14.95 -4.71
CA ASP A 113 -6.43 -15.79 -3.67
C ASP A 113 -7.88 -15.40 -3.40
N ILE A 114 -8.18 -14.11 -3.54
CA ILE A 114 -9.50 -13.54 -3.26
C ILE A 114 -10.60 -14.05 -4.19
N VAL A 115 -10.25 -14.64 -5.34
CA VAL A 115 -11.23 -15.12 -6.34
C VAL A 115 -12.15 -16.19 -5.74
N GLU A 116 -11.63 -17.03 -4.86
CA GLU A 116 -12.39 -18.12 -4.23
C GLU A 116 -13.27 -17.63 -3.07
N THR A 117 -12.96 -16.46 -2.52
CA THR A 117 -13.61 -15.87 -1.33
C THR A 117 -14.20 -14.50 -1.63
N VAL A 118 -14.48 -14.19 -2.90
CA VAL A 118 -14.98 -12.87 -3.32
C VAL A 118 -16.11 -12.43 -2.42
N GLU A 119 -17.11 -13.29 -2.18
CA GLU A 119 -18.30 -13.00 -1.37
C GLU A 119 -18.02 -12.52 0.06
N ASP A 120 -16.85 -12.82 0.63
CA ASP A 120 -16.47 -12.45 2.00
C ASP A 120 -15.73 -11.10 2.07
N VAL A 121 -15.39 -10.50 0.92
CA VAL A 121 -14.63 -9.25 0.84
C VAL A 121 -15.49 -8.07 1.23
N GLU A 122 -14.97 -7.21 2.10
CA GLU A 122 -15.70 -6.02 2.55
C GLU A 122 -15.67 -4.88 1.51
N PHE A 123 -16.78 -4.17 1.38
CA PHE A 123 -16.86 -2.89 0.67
C PHE A 123 -16.90 -1.72 1.67
N PRO A 124 -16.51 -0.49 1.28
CA PRO A 124 -16.00 -0.07 -0.03
C PRO A 124 -14.60 -0.65 -0.32
N LEU A 125 -14.26 -0.90 -1.59
CA LEU A 125 -12.97 -1.49 -1.95
C LEU A 125 -12.30 -0.87 -3.17
N VAL A 126 -10.97 -0.86 -3.15
CA VAL A 126 -10.11 -0.42 -4.25
C VAL A 126 -9.39 -1.63 -4.83
N HIS A 127 -9.47 -1.81 -6.14
CA HIS A 127 -8.73 -2.86 -6.85
C HIS A 127 -7.71 -2.23 -7.80
N ILE A 128 -6.43 -2.46 -7.54
CA ILE A 128 -5.31 -1.94 -8.33
C ILE A 128 -4.79 -3.04 -9.26
N THR A 129 -4.99 -2.86 -10.56
CA THR A 129 -4.52 -3.82 -11.58
C THR A 129 -4.25 -3.15 -12.93
N THR A 130 -3.47 -3.79 -13.80
CA THR A 130 -3.32 -3.33 -15.19
C THR A 130 -4.25 -4.11 -16.11
N GLN A 131 -4.48 -3.59 -17.33
CA GLN A 131 -5.13 -4.36 -18.39
C GLN A 131 -4.41 -5.67 -18.69
N GLU A 132 -3.08 -5.69 -18.54
CA GLU A 132 -2.25 -6.90 -18.60
C GLU A 132 -2.56 -7.82 -17.40
N GLY A 133 -2.64 -7.29 -16.18
CA GLY A 133 -3.15 -7.95 -14.97
C GLY A 133 -4.44 -8.73 -15.23
N ILE A 134 -5.45 -7.99 -15.70
CA ILE A 134 -6.75 -8.54 -16.07
C ILE A 134 -6.64 -9.73 -17.03
N LYS A 135 -5.87 -9.60 -18.12
CA LYS A 135 -5.84 -10.60 -19.20
C LYS A 135 -4.87 -11.76 -18.97
N GLU A 136 -3.66 -11.44 -18.55
CA GLU A 136 -2.54 -12.39 -18.50
C GLU A 136 -2.44 -13.08 -17.14
N TYR A 137 -2.92 -12.43 -16.08
CA TYR A 137 -2.90 -12.96 -14.72
C TYR A 137 -4.27 -13.46 -14.25
N GLY A 138 -5.26 -13.52 -15.16
CA GLY A 138 -6.53 -14.20 -14.91
C GLY A 138 -7.53 -13.43 -14.05
N GLU A 139 -7.32 -12.14 -13.81
CA GLU A 139 -8.20 -11.34 -12.93
C GLU A 139 -9.53 -10.96 -13.60
N GLU A 140 -9.82 -11.39 -14.85
CA GLU A 140 -11.09 -11.10 -15.54
C GLU A 140 -12.33 -11.53 -14.73
N GLU A 141 -12.28 -12.72 -14.12
CA GLU A 141 -13.39 -13.24 -13.31
C GLU A 141 -13.59 -12.43 -12.03
N LEU A 142 -12.49 -12.10 -11.35
CA LEU A 142 -12.51 -11.25 -10.17
C LEU A 142 -13.12 -9.87 -10.45
N VAL A 143 -12.61 -9.18 -11.48
CA VAL A 143 -13.12 -7.85 -11.86
C VAL A 143 -14.60 -7.92 -12.18
N ARG A 144 -15.04 -8.96 -12.90
CA ARG A 144 -16.45 -9.15 -13.22
C ARG A 144 -17.29 -9.37 -11.96
N ALA A 145 -16.87 -10.25 -11.07
CA ALA A 145 -17.61 -10.58 -9.85
C ALA A 145 -17.78 -9.33 -8.95
N LEU A 146 -16.70 -8.57 -8.75
CA LEU A 146 -16.72 -7.34 -7.96
C LEU A 146 -17.60 -6.24 -8.59
N LEU A 147 -17.56 -6.06 -9.92
CA LEU A 147 -18.46 -5.14 -10.64
C LEU A 147 -19.93 -5.48 -10.41
N GLN A 148 -20.26 -6.77 -10.47
CA GLN A 148 -21.63 -7.25 -10.29
C GLN A 148 -22.08 -7.03 -8.85
N ARG A 149 -21.27 -7.45 -7.88
CA ARG A 149 -21.63 -7.36 -6.46
C ARG A 149 -21.77 -5.92 -5.99
N ALA A 150 -20.84 -5.04 -6.38
CA ALA A 150 -20.92 -3.61 -6.08
C ALA A 150 -22.20 -2.95 -6.62
N THR A 151 -22.67 -3.39 -7.80
CA THR A 151 -23.93 -2.91 -8.38
C THR A 151 -25.14 -3.40 -7.59
N GLU A 152 -25.13 -4.67 -7.19
CA GLU A 152 -26.23 -5.31 -6.45
C GLU A 152 -26.36 -4.79 -5.02
N GLU A 153 -25.23 -4.64 -4.32
CA GLU A 153 -25.14 -4.16 -2.94
C GLU A 153 -25.19 -2.63 -2.84
N ARG A 154 -24.99 -1.92 -3.96
CA ARG A 154 -24.87 -0.46 -4.03
C ARG A 154 -23.69 0.08 -3.22
N GLU A 155 -22.59 -0.63 -3.30
CA GLU A 155 -21.36 -0.35 -2.57
C GLU A 155 -20.24 0.07 -3.51
N TRP A 156 -19.24 0.80 -3.00
CA TRP A 156 -18.19 1.38 -3.85
C TRP A 156 -17.15 0.36 -4.31
N TYR A 157 -17.05 0.17 -5.62
CA TYR A 157 -15.95 -0.55 -6.25
C TYR A 157 -15.12 0.37 -7.13
N ILE A 158 -13.87 0.58 -6.74
CA ILE A 158 -12.94 1.46 -7.47
C ILE A 158 -11.86 0.61 -8.14
N LEU A 159 -12.00 0.40 -9.45
CA LEU A 159 -11.00 -0.27 -10.28
C LEU A 159 -9.95 0.75 -10.74
N VAL A 160 -8.79 0.76 -10.10
CA VAL A 160 -7.63 1.56 -10.49
C VAL A 160 -6.82 0.80 -11.52
N THR A 161 -6.70 1.38 -12.72
CA THR A 161 -6.06 0.71 -13.85
C THR A 161 -5.27 1.65 -14.75
N ASP A 162 -4.44 1.12 -15.63
CA ASP A 162 -3.57 1.86 -16.55
C ASP A 162 -4.32 2.47 -17.76
N THR A 163 -5.60 2.13 -17.93
CA THR A 163 -6.44 2.53 -19.06
C THR A 163 -7.80 3.08 -18.60
N THR A 164 -8.43 3.96 -19.39
CA THR A 164 -9.80 4.42 -19.11
C THR A 164 -10.88 3.44 -19.55
N SER A 165 -10.53 2.42 -20.33
CA SER A 165 -11.47 1.43 -20.85
C SER A 165 -10.85 0.03 -20.70
N PRO A 166 -10.76 -0.49 -19.46
CA PRO A 166 -10.32 -1.85 -19.22
C PRO A 166 -11.29 -2.83 -19.87
N ARG A 167 -10.77 -3.92 -20.40
CA ARG A 167 -11.50 -4.92 -21.18
C ARG A 167 -11.52 -6.25 -20.45
N LEU A 168 -12.63 -6.96 -20.59
CA LEU A 168 -12.85 -8.33 -20.16
C LEU A 168 -13.14 -9.22 -21.40
N PRO A 169 -12.14 -9.52 -22.24
CA PRO A 169 -12.34 -10.24 -23.52
C PRO A 169 -13.19 -11.52 -23.44
N THR A 170 -13.11 -12.26 -22.34
CA THR A 170 -13.86 -13.51 -22.16
C THR A 170 -15.37 -13.24 -22.08
N TYR A 171 -15.75 -12.09 -21.50
CA TYR A 171 -17.14 -11.73 -21.21
C TYR A 171 -17.71 -10.67 -22.16
N ILE A 172 -16.87 -9.79 -22.70
CA ILE A 172 -17.22 -8.72 -23.65
C ILE A 172 -16.59 -9.05 -25.00
N GLN A 173 -17.29 -9.87 -25.79
CA GLN A 173 -16.76 -10.39 -27.06
C GLN A 173 -16.73 -9.37 -28.21
N LYS A 174 -17.46 -8.25 -28.07
CA LYS A 174 -17.54 -7.22 -29.12
C LYS A 174 -16.20 -6.46 -29.22
N PRO A 175 -15.54 -6.45 -30.39
CA PRO A 175 -14.25 -5.79 -30.55
C PRO A 175 -14.28 -4.32 -30.16
N GLY A 176 -13.30 -3.90 -29.36
CA GLY A 176 -13.12 -2.50 -28.97
C GLY A 176 -13.98 -2.04 -27.79
N ARG A 177 -14.97 -2.84 -27.34
CA ARG A 177 -15.73 -2.55 -26.13
C ARG A 177 -14.97 -2.96 -24.87
N GLY A 178 -15.14 -2.18 -23.81
CA GLY A 178 -14.61 -2.45 -22.47
C GLY A 178 -15.70 -2.40 -21.42
N ILE A 179 -15.29 -2.49 -20.16
CA ILE A 179 -16.16 -2.42 -18.98
C ILE A 179 -17.06 -1.19 -19.03
N VAL A 180 -16.51 -0.05 -19.41
CA VAL A 180 -17.22 1.24 -19.50
C VAL A 180 -18.36 1.29 -20.52
N ASP A 181 -18.41 0.34 -21.46
CA ASP A 181 -19.46 0.26 -22.48
C ASP A 181 -20.61 -0.68 -22.09
N ASP A 182 -20.36 -1.61 -21.17
CA ASP A 182 -21.25 -2.73 -20.83
C ASP A 182 -21.77 -2.66 -19.38
N TYR A 183 -21.10 -1.89 -18.51
CA TYR A 183 -21.46 -1.68 -17.11
C TYR A 183 -21.73 -0.19 -16.85
N ASP A 184 -22.59 0.11 -15.87
CA ASP A 184 -22.76 1.47 -15.36
C ASP A 184 -21.55 1.83 -14.50
N VAL A 185 -20.64 2.61 -15.09
CA VAL A 185 -19.33 2.93 -14.51
C VAL A 185 -19.00 4.39 -14.75
N ALA A 186 -18.54 5.08 -13.70
CA ALA A 186 -17.95 6.39 -13.83
C ALA A 186 -16.45 6.29 -14.14
N VAL A 187 -15.99 6.98 -15.17
CA VAL A 187 -14.56 7.04 -15.52
C VAL A 187 -13.92 8.28 -14.92
N LYS A 188 -12.80 8.09 -14.20
CA LYS A 188 -12.02 9.15 -13.56
C LYS A 188 -10.54 9.00 -13.91
N ASP A 189 -9.79 10.08 -13.76
CA ASP A 189 -8.35 10.13 -14.00
C ASP A 189 -7.67 10.51 -12.68
N TYR A 190 -6.82 9.63 -12.16
CA TYR A 190 -6.19 9.81 -10.85
C TYR A 190 -5.38 11.10 -10.79
N LYS A 191 -4.66 11.43 -11.87
CA LYS A 191 -3.86 12.66 -11.95
C LYS A 191 -4.71 13.91 -11.77
N THR A 192 -5.89 13.94 -12.39
CA THR A 192 -6.80 15.08 -12.31
C THR A 192 -7.49 15.15 -10.96
N LEU A 193 -7.94 14.01 -10.43
CA LEU A 193 -8.64 13.92 -9.16
C LEU A 193 -7.73 14.28 -7.98
N SER A 194 -6.55 13.66 -7.89
CA SER A 194 -5.54 13.96 -6.87
C SER A 194 -5.09 15.42 -6.91
N ALA A 195 -4.91 16.01 -8.10
CA ALA A 195 -4.50 17.41 -8.20
C ALA A 195 -5.53 18.37 -7.60
N ARG A 196 -6.83 18.16 -7.87
CA ARG A 196 -7.90 18.97 -7.26
C ARG A 196 -7.96 18.77 -5.75
N TYR A 197 -7.88 17.51 -5.31
CA TYR A 197 -7.89 17.22 -3.88
C TYR A 197 -6.75 17.91 -3.14
N LEU A 198 -5.53 17.85 -3.69
CA LEU A 198 -4.37 18.54 -3.13
C LEU A 198 -4.54 20.06 -3.12
N GLU A 199 -5.13 20.64 -4.16
CA GLU A 199 -5.40 22.09 -4.23
C GLU A 199 -6.45 22.55 -3.21
N ASP A 200 -7.50 21.75 -3.02
CA ASP A 200 -8.65 22.12 -2.20
C ASP A 200 -8.49 21.77 -0.70
N TYR A 201 -7.75 20.71 -0.37
CA TYR A 201 -7.75 20.11 0.99
C TYR A 201 -6.38 19.91 1.64
N VAL A 202 -5.27 20.21 0.94
CA VAL A 202 -3.92 19.92 1.46
C VAL A 202 -2.98 21.09 1.27
N ASN A 203 -2.53 21.69 2.37
CA ASN A 203 -1.58 22.80 2.35
C ASN A 203 -0.11 22.33 2.25
N SER A 204 0.17 21.46 1.29
CA SER A 204 1.48 20.86 1.06
C SER A 204 2.51 21.89 0.56
N GLY A 205 3.75 21.78 1.03
CA GLY A 205 4.92 22.45 0.44
C GLY A 205 5.46 21.73 -0.80
N LEU A 206 5.18 20.43 -0.94
CA LEU A 206 5.56 19.63 -2.12
C LEU A 206 4.70 19.97 -3.34
N PRO A 207 5.30 20.12 -4.53
CA PRO A 207 4.55 20.26 -5.76
C PRO A 207 4.00 18.93 -6.26
N ALA A 208 2.74 18.90 -6.72
CA ALA A 208 2.11 17.71 -7.31
C ALA A 208 2.82 17.20 -8.60
N SER A 209 3.77 17.94 -9.14
CA SER A 209 4.65 17.48 -10.23
C SER A 209 5.72 16.51 -9.76
N GLN A 210 6.15 16.58 -8.49
CA GLN A 210 7.15 15.69 -7.91
C GLN A 210 6.55 14.33 -7.59
N THR A 211 5.45 14.33 -6.85
CA THR A 211 4.70 13.12 -6.49
C THR A 211 3.20 13.41 -6.47
N ARG A 212 2.40 12.36 -6.49
CA ARG A 212 0.95 12.42 -6.21
C ARG A 212 0.56 11.46 -5.09
N ASN A 213 1.54 10.97 -4.35
CA ASN A 213 1.29 10.13 -3.19
C ASN A 213 0.86 11.04 -2.03
N LEU A 214 -0.38 10.89 -1.55
CA LEU A 214 -0.98 11.77 -0.54
C LEU A 214 -0.24 11.69 0.80
N HIS A 215 0.35 10.54 1.15
CA HIS A 215 1.14 10.38 2.38
C HIS A 215 2.28 11.42 2.45
N TYR A 216 3.01 11.62 1.33
CA TYR A 216 4.09 12.61 1.27
C TYR A 216 3.58 14.05 1.37
N HIS A 217 2.41 14.33 0.78
CA HIS A 217 1.78 15.65 0.87
C HIS A 217 1.29 15.97 2.30
N ARG A 218 0.75 14.98 3.02
CA ARG A 218 0.38 15.13 4.44
C ARG A 218 1.61 15.33 5.34
N ALA A 219 2.69 14.59 5.10
CA ALA A 219 3.97 14.84 5.78
C ALA A 219 4.48 16.27 5.53
N SER A 220 4.46 16.71 4.28
CA SER A 220 4.86 18.06 3.88
C SER A 220 3.99 19.16 4.52
N GLU A 221 2.68 18.98 4.55
CA GLU A 221 1.76 19.88 5.24
C GLU A 221 2.08 19.99 6.73
N PHE A 222 2.30 18.85 7.41
CA PHE A 222 2.68 18.82 8.82
C PHE A 222 4.00 19.55 9.07
N HIS A 223 5.00 19.31 8.23
CA HIS A 223 6.30 20.00 8.31
C HIS A 223 6.15 21.51 8.16
N LYS A 224 5.36 21.95 7.18
CA LYS A 224 5.10 23.38 6.93
C LYS A 224 4.44 24.06 8.13
N GLN A 225 3.49 23.39 8.78
CA GLN A 225 2.82 23.90 9.99
C GLN A 225 3.79 24.08 11.17
N HIS A 226 4.87 23.30 11.20
CA HIS A 226 5.88 23.32 12.27
C HIS A 226 7.18 24.04 11.88
N GLY A 227 7.21 24.73 10.73
CA GLY A 227 8.39 25.48 10.27
C GLY A 227 9.58 24.59 9.86
N ALA A 228 9.34 23.30 9.59
CA ALA A 228 10.34 22.36 9.10
C ALA A 228 10.41 22.35 7.55
N PRO A 229 11.50 21.85 6.95
CA PRO A 229 11.60 21.68 5.49
C PRO A 229 10.48 20.81 4.93
N ALA A 230 9.87 21.25 3.83
CA ALA A 230 8.63 20.66 3.33
C ALA A 230 8.48 20.67 1.80
N ASP A 231 9.45 21.21 1.08
CA ASP A 231 9.37 21.54 -0.36
C ASP A 231 9.92 20.46 -1.30
N THR A 232 10.61 19.44 -0.78
CA THR A 232 11.08 18.27 -1.54
C THR A 232 10.93 16.98 -0.73
N LEU A 233 10.87 15.82 -1.41
CA LEU A 233 10.86 14.53 -0.73
C LEU A 233 12.07 14.32 0.18
N GLU A 234 13.26 14.75 -0.25
CA GLU A 234 14.46 14.71 0.58
C GLU A 234 14.30 15.55 1.85
N ASN A 235 13.69 16.74 1.73
CA ASN A 235 13.50 17.65 2.85
C ASN A 235 12.49 17.14 3.88
N ILE A 236 11.42 16.46 3.46
CA ILE A 236 10.48 15.87 4.43
C ILE A 236 11.07 14.62 5.13
N TYR A 237 12.07 13.98 4.53
CA TYR A 237 12.78 12.84 5.12
C TYR A 237 14.08 13.23 5.83
N ASP A 238 14.36 14.53 6.02
CA ASP A 238 15.46 15.00 6.86
C ASP A 238 15.09 14.83 8.35
N TYR A 239 15.47 13.68 8.92
CA TYR A 239 15.16 13.32 10.31
C TYR A 239 15.84 14.21 11.35
N THR A 240 16.89 14.95 10.98
CA THR A 240 17.50 15.95 11.88
C THR A 240 16.56 17.13 12.10
N ARG A 241 15.67 17.39 11.14
CA ARG A 241 14.73 18.52 11.15
C ARG A 241 13.25 18.13 11.21
N ALA A 242 12.94 16.85 11.06
CA ALA A 242 11.57 16.35 11.07
C ALA A 242 10.90 16.61 12.43
N PRO A 243 9.72 17.27 12.47
CA PRO A 243 8.95 17.42 13.69
C PRO A 243 8.59 16.05 14.31
N SER A 244 8.52 15.96 15.64
CA SER A 244 8.29 14.69 16.33
C SER A 244 6.98 14.01 15.95
N GLY A 245 5.92 14.76 15.65
CA GLY A 245 4.62 14.22 15.22
C GLY A 245 4.51 13.90 13.72
N SER A 246 5.59 14.01 12.95
CA SER A 246 5.54 13.79 11.50
C SER A 246 5.30 12.30 11.16
N PRO A 247 4.46 11.97 10.16
CA PRO A 247 4.24 10.57 9.77
C PRO A 247 5.48 9.90 9.15
N VAL A 248 6.54 10.65 8.82
CA VAL A 248 7.79 10.10 8.25
C VAL A 248 8.57 9.24 9.25
N TRP A 249 8.27 9.31 10.55
CA TRP A 249 8.87 8.45 11.57
C TRP A 249 8.36 7.01 11.51
N GLU A 250 7.11 6.79 11.11
CA GLU A 250 6.46 5.46 11.12
C GLU A 250 7.22 4.41 10.29
N PRO A 251 7.68 4.72 9.06
CA PRO A 251 8.51 3.79 8.30
C PRO A 251 9.77 3.32 9.05
N LEU A 252 10.41 4.16 9.87
CA LEU A 252 11.60 3.77 10.61
C LEU A 252 11.28 2.72 11.70
N TYR A 253 10.16 2.88 12.40
CA TYR A 253 9.69 1.90 13.37
C TYR A 253 9.41 0.54 12.72
N TYR A 254 8.76 0.53 11.56
CA TYR A 254 8.53 -0.70 10.80
C TYR A 254 9.85 -1.45 10.53
N PHE A 255 10.88 -0.74 10.05
CA PHE A 255 12.17 -1.36 9.72
C PHE A 255 12.91 -1.90 10.95
N ILE A 256 12.74 -1.28 12.12
CA ILE A 256 13.28 -1.81 13.38
C ILE A 256 12.52 -3.06 13.82
N GLU A 257 11.19 -3.07 13.71
CA GLU A 257 10.36 -4.15 14.25
C GLU A 257 10.36 -5.41 13.39
N HIS A 258 10.45 -5.25 12.06
CA HIS A 258 10.23 -6.36 11.12
C HIS A 258 11.49 -6.83 10.39
N ASP A 259 12.58 -6.05 10.38
CA ASP A 259 13.70 -6.27 9.46
C ASP A 259 15.08 -6.48 10.14
N LEU A 260 15.12 -6.78 11.45
CA LEU A 260 16.38 -7.01 12.19
C LEU A 260 17.05 -8.38 11.95
N GLU A 261 16.38 -9.33 11.31
CA GLU A 261 16.94 -10.67 11.05
C GLU A 261 17.61 -10.76 9.66
N ASN A 262 18.90 -10.41 9.62
CA ASN A 262 19.91 -10.68 8.58
C ASN A 262 20.17 -9.63 7.48
N VAL A 263 21.47 -9.33 7.33
CA VAL A 263 22.21 -8.64 6.25
C VAL A 263 22.27 -7.09 6.31
N LEU A 264 23.19 -6.57 7.12
CA LEU A 264 23.55 -5.14 7.23
C LEU A 264 24.20 -4.55 5.96
N ASP A 265 24.69 -5.37 5.04
CA ASP A 265 25.48 -4.90 3.88
C ASP A 265 24.61 -4.36 2.73
N GLU A 266 23.33 -4.73 2.65
CA GLU A 266 22.40 -4.35 1.55
C GLU A 266 21.15 -3.58 2.04
N TYR A 267 21.15 -3.07 3.27
CA TYR A 267 19.95 -2.51 3.91
C TYR A 267 19.33 -1.29 3.19
N SER A 268 20.15 -0.43 2.57
CA SER A 268 19.64 0.68 1.72
C SER A 268 18.89 0.15 0.49
N GLU A 269 19.33 -0.97 -0.08
CA GLU A 269 18.65 -1.61 -1.21
C GLU A 269 17.32 -2.19 -0.78
N ARG A 270 17.27 -2.80 0.41
CA ARG A 270 16.03 -3.28 1.04
C ARG A 270 15.01 -2.16 1.27
N ILE A 271 15.41 -1.05 1.91
CA ILE A 271 14.52 0.11 2.10
C ILE A 271 14.09 0.66 0.72
N SER A 272 15.00 0.74 -0.24
CA SER A 272 14.69 1.19 -1.59
C SER A 272 13.66 0.29 -2.28
N ASP A 273 13.78 -1.02 -2.14
CA ASP A 273 12.86 -2.00 -2.71
C ASP A 273 11.50 -1.99 -1.99
N ALA A 274 11.48 -1.75 -0.67
CA ALA A 274 10.26 -1.53 0.11
C ALA A 274 9.51 -0.26 -0.37
N LEU A 275 10.22 0.85 -0.53
CA LEU A 275 9.65 2.13 -0.98
C LEU A 275 9.28 2.16 -2.46
N ARG A 276 9.71 1.16 -3.23
CA ARG A 276 9.60 1.12 -4.67
C ARG A 276 8.15 1.17 -5.15
N SER A 277 7.25 0.41 -4.51
CA SER A 277 5.81 0.42 -4.83
C SER A 277 5.12 1.76 -4.51
N TRP A 278 5.78 2.65 -3.76
CA TRP A 278 5.19 3.87 -3.21
C TRP A 278 5.79 5.18 -3.77
N THR A 279 7.04 5.14 -4.20
CA THR A 279 7.85 6.33 -4.54
C THR A 279 8.23 6.37 -6.01
N GLU A 280 8.12 7.55 -6.64
CA GLU A 280 8.58 7.75 -8.01
C GLU A 280 10.13 7.65 -8.15
N ARG A 281 10.62 7.28 -9.35
CA ARG A 281 12.01 6.84 -9.63
C ARG A 281 13.12 7.70 -9.05
N GLY A 282 12.94 9.02 -9.13
CA GLY A 282 14.02 9.97 -8.85
C GLY A 282 14.42 9.99 -7.39
N ASP A 283 13.47 9.70 -6.50
CA ASP A 283 13.59 10.07 -5.10
C ASP A 283 13.73 8.85 -4.18
N THR A 284 13.41 7.63 -4.65
CA THR A 284 13.42 6.40 -3.83
C THR A 284 14.73 6.16 -3.11
N ARG A 285 15.88 6.22 -3.81
CA ARG A 285 17.19 5.93 -3.22
C ARG A 285 17.63 7.01 -2.23
N ASN A 286 17.28 8.27 -2.51
CA ASN A 286 17.62 9.38 -1.61
C ASN A 286 16.83 9.26 -0.31
N VAL A 287 15.51 9.01 -0.39
CA VAL A 287 14.65 8.74 0.77
C VAL A 287 15.17 7.53 1.56
N ALA A 288 15.49 6.43 0.87
CA ALA A 288 16.03 5.23 1.52
C ALA A 288 17.35 5.49 2.27
N ASN A 289 18.23 6.32 1.71
CA ASN A 289 19.47 6.70 2.38
C ASN A 289 19.21 7.56 3.63
N GLN A 290 18.31 8.54 3.56
CA GLN A 290 17.92 9.36 4.73
C GLN A 290 17.35 8.48 5.86
N MET A 291 16.51 7.50 5.49
CA MET A 291 15.97 6.52 6.44
C MET A 291 17.07 5.67 7.07
N LEU A 292 17.98 5.13 6.26
CA LEU A 292 19.10 4.33 6.75
C LEU A 292 20.03 5.13 7.68
N ASP A 293 20.30 6.39 7.35
CA ASP A 293 21.17 7.24 8.18
C ASP A 293 20.54 7.49 9.56
N ALA A 294 19.23 7.76 9.62
CA ALA A 294 18.50 7.87 10.90
C ALA A 294 18.51 6.55 11.69
N LEU A 295 18.27 5.42 11.04
CA LEU A 295 18.34 4.10 11.69
C LEU A 295 19.72 3.81 12.26
N ARG A 296 20.79 4.18 11.54
CA ARG A 296 22.17 4.01 12.00
C ARG A 296 22.49 4.88 13.20
N VAL A 297 22.04 6.14 13.22
CA VAL A 297 22.18 7.05 14.36
C VAL A 297 21.52 6.46 15.61
N CYS A 298 20.37 5.81 15.43
CA CYS A 298 19.61 5.19 16.51
C CYS A 298 20.02 3.73 16.76
N GLU A 299 21.14 3.26 16.19
CA GLU A 299 21.65 1.89 16.30
C GLU A 299 20.60 0.79 16.03
N PHE A 300 19.61 1.08 15.18
CA PHE A 300 18.46 0.21 14.91
C PHE A 300 17.68 -0.21 16.17
N GLN A 301 17.64 0.64 17.20
CA GLN A 301 16.93 0.41 18.45
C GLN A 301 15.71 1.31 18.55
N LYS A 302 14.55 0.70 18.90
CA LYS A 302 13.27 1.40 19.00
C LYS A 302 13.31 2.52 20.04
N GLU A 303 13.94 2.27 21.18
CA GLU A 303 14.05 3.23 22.28
C GLU A 303 14.92 4.42 21.89
N GLN A 304 16.05 4.18 21.19
CA GLN A 304 16.91 5.25 20.68
C GLN A 304 16.21 6.08 19.61
N LEU A 305 15.46 5.44 18.71
CA LEU A 305 14.65 6.14 17.71
C LEU A 305 13.59 7.02 18.37
N GLN A 306 12.93 6.53 19.41
CA GLN A 306 11.95 7.30 20.17
C GLN A 306 12.59 8.50 20.87
N GLU A 307 13.76 8.33 21.50
CA GLU A 307 14.51 9.44 22.10
C GLU A 307 14.95 10.47 21.05
N TYR A 308 15.45 10.01 19.91
CA TYR A 308 15.86 10.86 18.79
C TYR A 308 14.67 11.67 18.23
N GLN A 309 13.52 11.02 18.00
CA GLN A 309 12.27 11.66 17.56
C GLN A 309 11.79 12.74 18.53
N GLN A 310 11.94 12.54 19.84
CA GLN A 310 11.51 13.51 20.87
C GLN A 310 12.53 14.61 21.15
N THR A 311 13.79 14.44 20.72
CA THR A 311 14.83 15.46 20.86
C THR A 311 14.48 16.67 19.99
N ASP A 312 14.67 17.88 20.51
CA ASP A 312 14.47 19.11 19.75
C ASP A 312 15.34 19.07 18.48
N PRO A 313 14.79 19.34 17.28
CA PRO A 313 15.56 19.39 16.03
C PRO A 313 16.85 20.24 16.08
N GLN A 314 16.93 21.26 16.95
CA GLN A 314 18.15 22.06 17.12
C GLN A 314 19.27 21.34 17.90
N LEU A 315 18.95 20.23 18.55
CA LEU A 315 19.83 19.46 19.43
C LEU A 315 20.15 18.05 18.90
N ARG A 316 19.61 17.69 17.73
CA ARG A 316 19.83 16.41 17.03
C ARG A 316 21.14 16.37 16.25
#